data_AF-A0A1F9M819-F1
#
_entry.id   AF-A0A1F9M819-F1
#
_cell.length_a   1.000
_cell.length_b   1.000
_cell.length_c   1.000
_cell.angle_alpha   90.00
_cell.angle_beta   90.00
_cell.angle_gamma   90.00
#
_symmetry.space_group_name_H-M   'P 1'
#
loop_
_entity.id
_entity.type
_entity.pdbx_description
1 polymer ?
#
loop_
_entity_poly.entity_id
_entity_poly.type
_entity_poly.pdbx_seq_one_letter_code
_entity_poly.pdbx_strand_id
1 'polypeptide(L)'
;MPDRIIVTAVGQLITFLDNAIFRSLESVRLARGATALLLAGNNESVNLFRQAVDQLIQSQRPDGGWSDPEETAWAIGCIRLVQGQDDPVVQAATNWLNNVRLPTGGWGRHPRDQARIPITALISSLVPEAVKKEDIDWLQDEWARDFRGPVRLSYKAGFYLLAMPQDREDELIGQTIAHLTQDQNPDGGFAPWKGHPIGSEAWSTGVVLWGLSRWSDKVDPAILERALSWLHKTQLPSGYWPYHYLDDGASLALIGAVAAMKALAARD
;
A
#
# COMPACT_ATOMS: atom_id res chain seq x y z
N MET A 1 -8.73 -20.68 8.29
CA MET A 1 -8.84 -19.53 9.24
C MET A 1 -8.49 -18.19 8.58
N PRO A 2 -7.42 -18.07 7.77
CA PRO A 2 -7.10 -16.82 7.07
C PRO A 2 -8.23 -16.31 6.16
N ASP A 3 -8.91 -17.23 5.47
CA ASP A 3 -10.03 -16.89 4.56
C ASP A 3 -11.17 -16.14 5.24
N ARG A 4 -11.40 -16.42 6.54
CA ARG A 4 -12.49 -15.76 7.29
C ARG A 4 -12.21 -14.27 7.50
N ILE A 5 -10.95 -13.91 7.72
CA ILE A 5 -10.50 -12.52 7.89
C ILE A 5 -10.79 -11.73 6.61
N ILE A 6 -10.40 -12.31 5.48
CA ILE A 6 -10.57 -11.72 4.15
C ILE A 6 -12.05 -11.53 3.86
N VAL A 7 -12.87 -12.57 4.04
CA VAL A 7 -14.31 -12.51 3.76
C VAL A 7 -15.00 -11.39 4.55
N THR A 8 -14.72 -11.27 5.86
CA THR A 8 -15.36 -10.23 6.68
C THR A 8 -14.86 -8.83 6.33
N ALA A 9 -13.55 -8.64 6.10
CA ALA A 9 -12.99 -7.36 5.69
C ALA A 9 -13.52 -6.91 4.31
N VAL A 10 -13.61 -7.84 3.36
CA VAL A 10 -14.16 -7.59 2.01
C VAL A 10 -15.61 -7.15 2.10
N GLY A 11 -16.47 -7.87 2.83
CA GLY A 11 -17.89 -7.49 2.97
C GLY A 11 -18.07 -6.09 3.56
N GLN A 12 -17.26 -5.75 4.56
CA GLN A 12 -17.32 -4.43 5.18
C GLN A 12 -16.77 -3.32 4.27
N LEU A 13 -15.68 -3.57 3.52
CA LEU A 13 -15.14 -2.60 2.57
C LEU A 13 -16.06 -2.39 1.36
N ILE A 14 -16.81 -3.40 0.91
CA ILE A 14 -17.88 -3.23 -0.08
C ILE A 14 -18.93 -2.26 0.45
N THR A 15 -19.40 -2.49 1.68
CA THR A 15 -20.40 -1.63 2.33
C THR A 15 -19.88 -0.19 2.46
N PHE A 16 -18.61 -0.02 2.80
CA PHE A 16 -18.00 1.30 2.84
C PHE A 16 -17.90 1.95 1.47
N LEU A 17 -17.44 1.24 0.45
CA LEU A 17 -17.27 1.79 -0.89
C LEU A 17 -18.62 2.25 -1.47
N ASP A 18 -19.68 1.48 -1.27
CA ASP A 18 -21.05 1.85 -1.65
C ASP A 18 -21.50 3.15 -0.96
N ASN A 19 -21.31 3.24 0.37
CA ASN A 19 -21.59 4.47 1.11
C ASN A 19 -20.71 5.65 0.69
N ALA A 20 -19.43 5.39 0.36
CA ALA A 20 -18.47 6.41 -0.03
C ALA A 20 -18.83 7.02 -1.38
N ILE A 21 -19.29 6.20 -2.33
CA ILE A 21 -19.83 6.63 -3.62
C ILE A 21 -21.11 7.44 -3.41
N PHE A 22 -22.08 6.88 -2.67
CA PHE A 22 -23.36 7.54 -2.41
C PHE A 22 -23.21 8.92 -1.76
N ARG A 23 -22.24 9.07 -0.85
CA ARG A 23 -21.96 10.33 -0.15
C ARG A 23 -20.94 11.22 -0.85
N SER A 24 -20.40 10.77 -1.98
CA SER A 24 -19.33 11.45 -2.71
C SER A 24 -18.15 11.86 -1.82
N LEU A 25 -17.62 10.89 -1.05
CA LEU A 25 -16.44 11.10 -0.21
C LEU A 25 -15.18 11.40 -1.04
N GLU A 26 -14.09 11.73 -0.35
CA GLU A 26 -12.82 12.11 -0.97
C GLU A 26 -12.27 10.99 -1.86
N SER A 27 -11.78 11.35 -3.06
CA SER A 27 -11.35 10.41 -4.09
C SER A 27 -10.29 9.41 -3.61
N VAL A 28 -9.36 9.82 -2.73
CA VAL A 28 -8.37 8.90 -2.14
C VAL A 28 -9.01 7.74 -1.39
N ARG A 29 -10.13 7.98 -0.69
CA ARG A 29 -10.81 6.97 0.12
C ARG A 29 -11.53 5.96 -0.76
N LEU A 30 -12.18 6.44 -1.83
CA LEU A 30 -12.80 5.58 -2.84
C LEU A 30 -11.73 4.73 -3.54
N ALA A 31 -10.68 5.38 -4.06
CA ALA A 31 -9.64 4.73 -4.82
C ALA A 31 -8.90 3.66 -4.00
N ARG A 32 -8.56 3.96 -2.74
CA ARG A 32 -7.87 3.00 -1.85
C ARG A 32 -8.77 1.83 -1.47
N GLY A 33 -10.03 2.09 -1.09
CA GLY A 33 -11.00 1.04 -0.77
C GLY A 33 -11.27 0.11 -1.95
N ALA A 34 -11.52 0.67 -3.13
CA ALA A 34 -11.73 -0.09 -4.36
C ALA A 34 -10.47 -0.88 -4.77
N THR A 35 -9.29 -0.27 -4.72
CA THR A 35 -8.02 -0.95 -5.03
C THR A 35 -7.78 -2.14 -4.09
N ALA A 36 -8.04 -1.97 -2.78
CA ALA A 36 -7.88 -3.06 -1.82
C ALA A 36 -8.80 -4.25 -2.13
N LEU A 37 -10.07 -4.00 -2.48
CA LEU A 37 -11.02 -5.03 -2.89
C LEU A 37 -10.60 -5.73 -4.19
N LEU A 38 -10.14 -4.98 -5.19
CA LEU A 38 -9.66 -5.51 -6.47
C LEU A 38 -8.41 -6.38 -6.27
N LEU A 39 -7.43 -5.93 -5.48
CA LEU A 39 -6.23 -6.70 -5.15
C LEU A 39 -6.53 -7.96 -4.32
N ALA A 40 -7.61 -7.92 -3.53
CA ALA A 40 -8.15 -9.08 -2.83
C ALA A 40 -8.86 -10.09 -3.76
N GLY A 41 -9.03 -9.77 -5.04
CA GLY A 41 -9.67 -10.64 -6.03
C GLY A 41 -11.20 -10.65 -5.96
N ASN A 42 -11.81 -9.62 -5.38
CA ASN A 42 -13.26 -9.47 -5.45
C ASN A 42 -13.67 -9.15 -6.90
N ASN A 43 -14.32 -10.12 -7.55
CA ASN A 43 -14.85 -9.98 -8.90
C ASN A 43 -16.38 -9.89 -8.94
N GLU A 44 -17.05 -9.97 -7.78
CA GLU A 44 -18.52 -9.99 -7.70
C GLU A 44 -19.11 -8.57 -7.72
N SER A 45 -18.31 -7.57 -7.31
CA SER A 45 -18.73 -6.18 -7.15
C SER A 45 -18.46 -5.29 -8.38
N VAL A 46 -18.53 -5.85 -9.59
CA VAL A 46 -18.15 -5.16 -10.85
C VAL A 46 -18.84 -3.80 -11.03
N ASN A 47 -20.15 -3.73 -10.76
CA ASN A 47 -20.90 -2.48 -10.90
C ASN A 47 -20.43 -1.40 -9.90
N LEU A 48 -20.07 -1.82 -8.69
CA LEU A 48 -19.57 -0.92 -7.66
C LEU A 48 -18.20 -0.33 -8.05
N PHE A 49 -17.31 -1.16 -8.60
CA PHE A 49 -16.01 -0.68 -9.10
C PHE A 49 -16.17 0.28 -10.28
N ARG A 50 -17.12 0.02 -11.19
CA ARG A 50 -17.42 0.95 -12.29
C ARG A 50 -17.89 2.30 -11.76
N GLN A 51 -18.82 2.31 -10.79
CA GLN A 51 -19.28 3.54 -10.16
C GLN A 51 -18.16 4.31 -9.45
N ALA A 52 -17.29 3.60 -8.72
CA ALA A 52 -16.11 4.21 -8.11
C ALA A 52 -15.22 4.88 -9.15
N VAL A 53 -14.93 4.17 -10.25
CA VAL A 53 -14.11 4.69 -11.37
C VAL A 53 -14.78 5.88 -12.05
N ASP A 54 -16.09 5.83 -12.32
CA ASP A 54 -16.81 6.95 -12.93
C ASP A 54 -16.70 8.21 -12.07
N GLN A 55 -16.83 8.08 -10.74
CA GLN A 55 -16.65 9.19 -9.82
C GLN A 55 -15.20 9.69 -9.76
N LEU A 56 -14.21 8.78 -9.79
CA LEU A 56 -12.81 9.15 -9.86
C LEU A 56 -12.55 9.98 -11.12
N ILE A 57 -12.96 9.50 -12.30
CA ILE A 57 -12.81 10.21 -13.58
C ILE A 57 -13.45 11.60 -13.52
N GLN A 58 -14.67 11.70 -12.99
CA GLN A 58 -15.37 12.99 -12.84
C GLN A 58 -14.66 13.96 -11.90
N SER A 59 -13.89 13.44 -10.93
CA SER A 59 -13.14 14.23 -9.95
C SER A 59 -11.72 14.59 -10.40
N GLN A 60 -11.23 14.02 -11.51
CA GLN A 60 -9.90 14.34 -12.04
C GLN A 60 -9.82 15.84 -12.35
N ARG A 61 -8.72 16.47 -11.95
CA ARG A 61 -8.49 17.89 -12.22
C ARG A 61 -8.08 18.10 -13.68
N PRO A 62 -8.28 19.31 -14.23
CA PRO A 62 -7.90 19.60 -15.62
C PRO A 62 -6.41 19.43 -15.95
N ASP A 63 -5.54 19.41 -14.94
CA ASP A 63 -4.10 19.15 -15.09
C ASP A 63 -3.75 17.65 -15.18
N GLY A 64 -4.75 16.77 -15.04
CA GLY A 64 -4.62 15.32 -15.08
C GLY A 64 -4.43 14.66 -13.71
N GLY A 65 -4.14 15.44 -12.66
CA GLY A 65 -3.92 14.92 -11.32
C GLY A 65 -5.16 14.88 -10.44
N TRP A 66 -4.97 14.42 -9.20
CA TRP A 66 -5.90 14.59 -8.10
C TRP A 66 -5.34 15.56 -7.05
N SER A 67 -5.73 15.43 -5.78
CA SER A 67 -5.33 16.35 -4.72
C SER A 67 -3.82 16.45 -4.53
N ASP A 68 -3.13 15.31 -4.56
CA ASP A 68 -1.69 15.14 -4.38
C ASP A 68 -1.18 13.85 -5.06
N PRO A 69 0.15 13.58 -5.07
CA PRO A 69 0.70 12.38 -5.72
C PRO A 69 0.26 11.06 -5.12
N GLU A 70 -0.07 11.00 -3.82
CA GLU A 70 -0.55 9.78 -3.18
C GLU A 70 -1.97 9.45 -3.68
N GLU A 71 -2.87 10.43 -3.66
CA GLU A 71 -4.23 10.28 -4.17
C GLU A 71 -4.23 9.93 -5.67
N THR A 72 -3.35 10.59 -6.44
CA THR A 72 -3.21 10.32 -7.88
C THR A 72 -2.75 8.87 -8.13
N ALA A 73 -1.81 8.35 -7.35
CA ALA A 73 -1.35 6.97 -7.47
C ALA A 73 -2.45 5.94 -7.16
N TRP A 74 -3.23 6.18 -6.09
CA TRP A 74 -4.38 5.32 -5.78
C TRP A 74 -5.44 5.38 -6.88
N ALA A 75 -5.76 6.58 -7.39
CA ALA A 75 -6.74 6.75 -8.46
C ALA A 75 -6.32 6.02 -9.73
N ILE A 76 -5.07 6.18 -10.17
CA ILE A 76 -4.51 5.43 -11.30
C ILE A 76 -4.60 3.92 -11.07
N GLY A 77 -4.16 3.44 -9.88
CA GLY A 77 -4.20 2.03 -9.53
C GLY A 77 -5.61 1.44 -9.65
N CYS A 78 -6.61 2.15 -9.11
CA CYS A 78 -8.01 1.75 -9.19
C CYS A 78 -8.53 1.73 -10.62
N ILE A 79 -8.37 2.83 -11.37
CA ILE A 79 -8.89 2.97 -12.74
C ILE A 79 -8.26 1.92 -13.64
N ARG A 80 -6.94 1.74 -13.57
CA ARG A 80 -6.23 0.75 -14.38
C ARG A 80 -6.71 -0.67 -14.13
N LEU A 81 -6.96 -1.06 -12.88
CA LEU A 81 -7.45 -2.40 -12.56
C LEU A 81 -8.85 -2.69 -13.13
N VAL A 82 -9.62 -1.66 -13.48
CA VAL A 82 -10.98 -1.78 -14.02
C VAL A 82 -11.05 -1.54 -15.54
N GLN A 83 -10.34 -0.52 -16.04
CA GLN A 83 -10.41 -0.04 -17.43
C GLN A 83 -9.16 -0.36 -18.26
N GLY A 84 -8.04 -0.70 -17.62
CA GLY A 84 -6.77 -0.99 -18.28
C GLY A 84 -5.78 0.19 -18.28
N GLN A 85 -4.54 -0.09 -18.68
CA GLN A 85 -3.41 0.87 -18.68
C GLN A 85 -3.57 1.97 -19.73
N ASP A 86 -4.24 1.66 -20.84
CA ASP A 86 -4.35 2.56 -22.00
C ASP A 86 -5.48 3.60 -21.84
N ASP A 87 -6.16 3.64 -20.70
CA ASP A 87 -7.20 4.63 -20.45
C ASP A 87 -6.62 6.07 -20.50
N PRO A 88 -7.22 7.00 -21.26
CA PRO A 88 -6.73 8.38 -21.37
C PRO A 88 -6.58 9.11 -20.03
N VAL A 89 -7.43 8.80 -19.05
CA VAL A 89 -7.40 9.37 -17.70
C VAL A 89 -6.14 8.90 -16.96
N VAL A 90 -5.80 7.61 -17.09
CA VAL A 90 -4.57 7.02 -16.53
C VAL A 90 -3.33 7.66 -17.18
N GLN A 91 -3.34 7.84 -18.50
CA GLN A 91 -2.23 8.47 -19.22
C GLN A 91 -2.03 9.93 -18.80
N ALA A 92 -3.12 10.71 -18.69
CA ALA A 92 -3.06 12.10 -18.21
C ALA A 92 -2.51 12.20 -16.79
N ALA A 93 -2.96 11.31 -15.89
CA ALA A 93 -2.51 11.27 -14.51
C ALA A 93 -1.05 10.82 -14.35
N THR A 94 -0.61 9.86 -15.17
CA THR A 94 0.79 9.43 -15.24
C THR A 94 1.70 10.57 -15.74
N ASN A 95 1.24 11.34 -16.73
CA ASN A 95 1.94 12.55 -17.18
C ASN A 95 1.99 13.62 -16.09
N TRP A 96 0.91 13.81 -15.33
CA TRP A 96 0.90 14.72 -14.19
C TRP A 96 1.94 14.30 -13.14
N LEU A 97 2.00 13.02 -12.75
CA LEU A 97 3.02 12.49 -11.83
C LEU A 97 4.44 12.78 -12.33
N ASN A 98 4.70 12.64 -13.64
CA ASN A 98 5.99 12.98 -14.22
C ASN A 98 6.33 14.47 -14.09
N ASN A 99 5.34 15.36 -14.21
CA ASN A 99 5.52 16.81 -14.12
C ASN A 99 5.74 17.29 -12.68
N VAL A 100 5.16 16.60 -11.68
CA VAL A 100 5.29 16.97 -10.26
C VAL A 100 6.42 16.23 -9.54
N ARG A 101 7.16 15.34 -10.23
CA ARG A 101 8.36 14.67 -9.69
C ARG A 101 9.35 15.74 -9.23
N LEU A 102 9.96 15.54 -8.07
CA LEU A 102 10.97 16.46 -7.55
C LEU A 102 12.28 16.33 -8.34
N PRO A 103 13.06 17.42 -8.50
CA PRO A 103 14.34 17.37 -9.22
C PRO A 103 15.37 16.41 -8.63
N THR A 104 15.23 16.06 -7.35
CA THR A 104 16.07 15.09 -6.63
C THR A 104 15.68 13.63 -6.87
N GLY A 105 14.64 13.38 -7.68
CA GLY A 105 13.93 12.11 -7.71
C GLY A 105 12.85 12.04 -6.62
N GLY A 106 11.89 11.15 -6.84
CA GLY A 106 10.78 10.85 -5.95
C GLY A 106 9.70 11.93 -5.88
N TRP A 107 8.76 11.70 -4.96
CA TRP A 107 7.59 12.55 -4.77
C TRP A 107 7.37 12.90 -3.29
N GLY A 108 7.08 14.17 -3.05
CA GLY A 108 6.51 14.67 -1.80
C GLY A 108 5.00 14.87 -1.93
N ARG A 109 4.33 15.35 -0.87
CA ARG A 109 2.89 15.64 -0.95
C ARG A 109 2.56 16.90 -1.75
N HIS A 110 3.49 17.84 -1.79
CA HIS A 110 3.36 19.13 -2.47
C HIS A 110 4.71 19.51 -3.10
N PRO A 111 4.77 20.34 -4.15
CA PRO A 111 6.04 20.82 -4.73
C PRO A 111 7.00 21.56 -3.77
N ARG A 112 6.55 21.88 -2.55
CA ARG A 112 7.36 22.53 -1.50
C ARG A 112 7.83 21.56 -0.42
N ASP A 113 7.38 20.32 -0.51
CA ASP A 113 7.74 19.23 0.40
C ASP A 113 9.00 18.52 -0.15
N GLN A 114 9.66 17.76 0.70
CA GLN A 114 10.71 16.84 0.27
C GLN A 114 10.10 15.52 -0.22
N ALA A 115 10.84 14.77 -1.02
CA ALA A 115 10.44 13.42 -1.40
C ALA A 115 10.29 12.53 -0.15
N ARG A 116 9.32 11.60 -0.17
CA ARG A 116 9.03 10.71 0.95
C ARG A 116 9.03 9.26 0.50
N ILE A 117 9.64 8.39 1.31
CA ILE A 117 9.67 6.94 1.06
C ILE A 117 8.26 6.37 0.82
N PRO A 118 7.25 6.60 1.68
CA PRO A 118 5.92 6.04 1.46
C PRO A 118 5.27 6.44 0.13
N ILE A 119 5.34 7.72 -0.24
CA ILE A 119 4.69 8.23 -1.46
C ILE A 119 5.43 7.70 -2.69
N THR A 120 6.76 7.79 -2.70
CA THR A 120 7.58 7.34 -3.83
C THR A 120 7.48 5.83 -4.03
N ALA A 121 7.48 5.06 -2.94
CA ALA A 121 7.29 3.61 -3.01
C ALA A 121 5.89 3.21 -3.48
N LEU A 122 4.86 3.91 -3.01
CA LEU A 122 3.48 3.68 -3.44
C LEU A 122 3.33 3.94 -4.95
N ILE A 123 3.82 5.08 -5.45
CA ILE A 123 3.86 5.38 -6.88
C ILE A 123 4.63 4.30 -7.62
N SER A 124 5.76 3.84 -7.08
CA SER A 124 6.54 2.78 -7.71
C SER A 124 5.80 1.44 -7.82
N SER A 125 4.84 1.21 -6.93
CA SER A 125 4.11 -0.05 -6.85
C SER A 125 2.81 0.00 -7.65
N LEU A 126 2.14 1.16 -7.65
CA LEU A 126 0.85 1.36 -8.31
C LEU A 126 0.99 1.97 -9.71
N VAL A 127 2.06 2.67 -10.03
CA VAL A 127 2.25 3.36 -11.30
C VAL A 127 3.70 3.19 -11.78
N PRO A 128 4.17 1.95 -12.03
CA PRO A 128 5.57 1.69 -12.39
C PRO A 128 6.00 2.44 -13.65
N GLU A 129 5.09 2.80 -14.55
CA GLU A 129 5.36 3.56 -15.77
C GLU A 129 5.74 5.02 -15.49
N ALA A 130 5.37 5.56 -14.32
CA ALA A 130 5.79 6.88 -13.87
C ALA A 130 7.19 6.85 -13.22
N VAL A 131 7.80 5.69 -13.00
CA VAL A 131 9.04 5.57 -12.22
C VAL A 131 10.26 5.63 -13.14
N LYS A 132 11.27 6.38 -12.71
CA LYS A 132 12.59 6.38 -13.32
C LYS A 132 13.62 5.73 -12.39
N LYS A 133 14.77 5.38 -12.96
CA LYS A 133 15.92 4.88 -12.20
C LYS A 133 16.33 5.83 -11.06
N GLU A 134 16.29 7.14 -11.29
CA GLU A 134 16.60 8.16 -10.28
C GLU A 134 15.66 8.12 -9.06
N ASP A 135 14.39 7.71 -9.25
CA ASP A 135 13.42 7.59 -8.15
C ASP A 135 13.72 6.36 -7.27
N ILE A 136 14.16 5.26 -7.89
CA ILE A 136 14.58 4.03 -7.19
C ILE A 136 15.90 4.27 -6.45
N ASP A 137 16.86 4.92 -7.11
CA ASP A 137 18.15 5.25 -6.49
C ASP A 137 17.94 6.24 -5.33
N TRP A 138 17.04 7.23 -5.48
CA TRP A 138 16.64 8.12 -4.38
C TRP A 138 16.02 7.33 -3.20
N LEU A 139 15.07 6.42 -3.46
CA LEU A 139 14.45 5.58 -2.42
C LEU A 139 15.48 4.79 -1.63
N GLN A 140 16.47 4.23 -2.33
CA GLN A 140 17.55 3.46 -1.72
C GLN A 140 18.46 4.33 -0.87
N ASP A 141 18.91 5.47 -1.38
CA ASP A 141 19.80 6.37 -0.64
C ASP A 141 19.10 6.94 0.61
N GLU A 142 17.84 7.31 0.46
CA GLU A 142 16.99 7.82 1.55
C GLU A 142 16.79 6.75 2.62
N TRP A 143 16.45 5.52 2.22
CA TRP A 143 16.28 4.43 3.19
C TRP A 143 17.61 4.03 3.83
N ALA A 144 18.71 3.97 3.08
CA ALA A 144 20.03 3.70 3.64
C ALA A 144 20.44 4.74 4.69
N ARG A 145 20.08 6.02 4.48
CA ARG A 145 20.29 7.08 5.46
C ARG A 145 19.45 6.86 6.71
N ASP A 146 18.15 6.60 6.58
CA ASP A 146 17.25 6.31 7.70
C ASP A 146 17.71 5.05 8.46
N PHE A 147 18.17 4.02 7.75
CA PHE A 147 18.62 2.74 8.31
C PHE A 147 19.88 2.88 9.19
N ARG A 148 20.81 3.76 8.80
CA ARG A 148 21.98 4.10 9.64
C ARG A 148 21.61 4.98 10.83
N GLY A 149 20.43 5.59 10.81
CA GLY A 149 19.92 6.42 11.89
C GLY A 149 19.51 5.63 13.14
N PRO A 150 19.26 6.35 14.26
CA PRO A 150 18.83 5.74 15.51
C PRO A 150 17.36 5.29 15.50
N VAL A 151 16.55 5.83 14.60
CA VAL A 151 15.12 5.50 14.46
C VAL A 151 14.90 4.90 13.08
N ARG A 152 14.51 3.63 13.07
CA ARG A 152 14.19 2.88 11.86
C ARG A 152 12.70 2.56 11.91
N LEU A 153 11.95 3.10 10.96
CA LEU A 153 10.50 2.96 10.96
C LEU A 153 10.12 1.71 10.18
N SER A 154 9.43 0.77 10.82
CA SER A 154 9.08 -0.52 10.22
C SER A 154 8.20 -0.33 8.99
N TYR A 155 7.27 0.63 9.00
CA TYR A 155 6.45 0.91 7.82
C TYR A 155 7.26 1.46 6.63
N LYS A 156 8.30 2.27 6.88
CA LYS A 156 9.19 2.74 5.80
C LYS A 156 9.99 1.60 5.20
N ALA A 157 10.45 0.67 6.03
CA ALA A 157 11.09 -0.57 5.58
C ALA A 157 10.14 -1.40 4.70
N GLY A 158 8.86 -1.52 5.09
CA GLY A 158 7.83 -2.18 4.28
C GLY A 158 7.64 -1.53 2.91
N PHE A 159 7.51 -0.20 2.87
CA PHE A 159 7.43 0.55 1.61
C PHE A 159 8.69 0.43 0.75
N TYR A 160 9.88 0.48 1.35
CA TYR A 160 11.14 0.29 0.63
C TYR A 160 11.16 -1.09 -0.06
N LEU A 161 10.87 -2.16 0.67
CA LEU A 161 10.81 -3.51 0.11
C LEU A 161 9.73 -3.65 -0.97
N LEU A 162 8.60 -2.96 -0.81
CA LEU A 162 7.52 -2.97 -1.78
C LEU A 162 7.93 -2.38 -3.14
N ALA A 163 8.80 -1.37 -3.14
CA ALA A 163 9.20 -0.64 -4.34
C ALA A 163 10.45 -1.20 -5.04
N MET A 164 11.32 -1.92 -4.33
CA MET A 164 12.56 -2.40 -4.90
C MET A 164 12.32 -3.45 -6.01
N PRO A 165 12.98 -3.33 -7.18
CA PRO A 165 12.95 -4.35 -8.22
C PRO A 165 13.47 -5.70 -7.70
N GLN A 166 12.78 -6.81 -8.02
CA GLN A 166 13.13 -8.15 -7.53
C GLN A 166 14.42 -8.71 -8.13
N ASP A 167 14.83 -8.21 -9.30
CA ASP A 167 16.07 -8.53 -9.99
C ASP A 167 17.28 -7.74 -9.45
N ARG A 168 17.06 -6.78 -8.54
CA ARG A 168 18.14 -6.03 -7.90
C ARG A 168 18.76 -6.85 -6.77
N GLU A 169 20.05 -7.17 -6.91
CA GLU A 169 20.86 -7.65 -5.80
C GLU A 169 21.33 -6.47 -4.96
N ASP A 170 20.82 -6.36 -3.73
CA ASP A 170 21.18 -5.29 -2.81
C ASP A 170 21.28 -5.80 -1.37
N GLU A 171 22.42 -5.56 -0.72
CA GLU A 171 22.62 -5.94 0.68
C GLU A 171 21.59 -5.26 1.61
N LEU A 172 21.18 -4.02 1.29
CA LEU A 172 20.21 -3.28 2.07
C LEU A 172 18.84 -3.97 2.09
N ILE A 173 18.47 -4.73 1.05
CA ILE A 173 17.22 -5.53 1.04
C ILE A 173 17.30 -6.61 2.12
N GLY A 174 18.40 -7.37 2.16
CA GLY A 174 18.62 -8.40 3.19
C GLY A 174 18.67 -7.81 4.59
N GLN A 175 19.38 -6.68 4.77
CA GLN A 175 19.43 -5.95 6.04
C GLN A 175 18.04 -5.44 6.48
N THR A 176 17.22 -5.00 5.52
CA THR A 176 15.85 -4.53 5.79
C THR A 176 14.93 -5.66 6.21
N ILE A 177 15.00 -6.82 5.56
CA ILE A 177 14.24 -8.02 5.94
C ILE A 177 14.66 -8.48 7.35
N ALA A 178 15.97 -8.51 7.63
CA ALA A 178 16.48 -8.87 8.96
C ALA A 178 16.02 -7.88 10.04
N HIS A 179 16.02 -6.58 9.73
CA HIS A 179 15.49 -5.56 10.63
C HIS A 179 14.01 -5.76 10.90
N LEU A 180 13.15 -5.93 9.88
CA LEU A 180 11.73 -6.18 10.07
C LEU A 180 11.46 -7.47 10.86
N THR A 181 12.25 -8.52 10.63
CA THR A 181 12.18 -9.75 11.42
C THR A 181 12.42 -9.48 12.92
N GLN A 182 13.38 -8.61 13.24
CA GLN A 182 13.66 -8.21 14.61
C GLN A 182 12.61 -7.22 15.15
N ASP A 183 12.02 -6.39 14.29
CA ASP A 183 11.08 -5.34 14.66
C ASP A 183 9.65 -5.81 14.89
N GLN A 184 9.30 -7.02 14.42
CA GLN A 184 8.01 -7.63 14.71
C GLN A 184 7.78 -7.71 16.23
N ASN A 185 6.63 -7.23 16.69
CA ASN A 185 6.29 -7.25 18.10
C ASN A 185 5.97 -8.68 18.56
N PRO A 186 6.06 -8.97 19.88
CA PRO A 186 5.71 -10.30 20.41
C PRO A 186 4.28 -10.76 20.13
N ASP A 187 3.37 -9.84 19.82
CA ASP A 187 1.99 -10.15 19.44
C ASP A 187 1.84 -10.58 17.97
N GLY A 188 2.92 -10.48 17.18
CA GLY A 188 2.99 -10.84 15.76
C GLY A 188 2.76 -9.65 14.81
N GLY A 189 2.24 -8.53 15.29
CA GLY A 189 2.00 -7.35 14.45
C GLY A 189 3.22 -6.44 14.31
N PHE A 190 3.04 -5.38 13.53
CA PHE A 190 4.01 -4.30 13.37
C PHE A 190 3.41 -2.98 13.84
N ALA A 191 4.26 -2.18 14.48
CA ALA A 191 4.00 -0.81 14.88
C ALA A 191 4.80 0.16 13.98
N PRO A 192 4.68 1.49 14.16
CA PRO A 192 5.52 2.41 13.41
C PRO A 192 7.03 2.16 13.55
N TRP A 193 7.45 1.71 14.73
CA TRP A 193 8.75 1.08 15.05
C TRP A 193 8.56 0.15 16.25
N LYS A 194 9.46 -0.80 16.47
CA LYS A 194 9.37 -1.73 17.63
C LYS A 194 9.26 -0.99 18.97
N GLY A 195 8.28 -1.37 19.79
CA GLY A 195 8.08 -0.77 21.11
C GLY A 195 7.41 0.61 21.10
N HIS A 196 6.85 1.05 19.96
CA HIS A 196 6.01 2.25 19.92
C HIS A 196 4.88 2.18 20.97
N PRO A 197 4.53 3.29 21.66
CA PRO A 197 3.50 3.29 22.71
C PRO A 197 2.11 2.79 22.30
N ILE A 198 1.76 2.93 21.01
CA ILE A 198 0.47 2.44 20.47
C ILE A 198 0.45 0.92 20.23
N GLY A 199 1.61 0.26 20.26
CA GLY A 199 1.75 -1.13 19.88
C GLY A 199 1.54 -1.38 18.39
N SER A 200 1.32 -2.65 18.05
CA SER A 200 1.04 -3.08 16.68
C SER A 200 -0.28 -2.48 16.17
N GLU A 201 -0.30 -2.09 14.90
CA GLU A 201 -1.49 -1.53 14.26
C GLU A 201 -1.62 -1.95 12.79
N ALA A 202 -2.81 -1.81 12.23
CA ALA A 202 -3.20 -2.44 10.97
C ALA A 202 -2.52 -1.86 9.73
N TRP A 203 -2.22 -0.56 9.72
CA TRP A 203 -1.60 0.12 8.61
C TRP A 203 -0.12 -0.29 8.46
N SER A 204 0.67 -0.24 9.53
CA SER A 204 2.08 -0.70 9.53
C SER A 204 2.15 -2.20 9.28
N THR A 205 1.29 -3.00 9.92
CA THR A 205 1.25 -4.46 9.70
C THR A 205 0.92 -4.78 8.24
N GLY A 206 -0.07 -4.09 7.67
CA GLY A 206 -0.49 -4.26 6.29
C GLY A 206 0.62 -3.93 5.29
N VAL A 207 1.25 -2.76 5.39
CA VAL A 207 2.31 -2.38 4.44
C VAL A 207 3.58 -3.22 4.60
N VAL A 208 3.94 -3.61 5.82
CA VAL A 208 5.09 -4.50 6.06
C VAL A 208 4.82 -5.88 5.46
N LEU A 209 3.62 -6.44 5.65
CA LEU A 209 3.23 -7.67 4.98
C LEU A 209 3.29 -7.53 3.46
N TRP A 210 2.77 -6.43 2.91
CA TRP A 210 2.77 -6.20 1.47
C TRP A 210 4.19 -6.16 0.89
N GLY A 211 5.11 -5.44 1.55
CA GLY A 211 6.52 -5.38 1.17
C GLY A 211 7.25 -6.72 1.32
N LEU A 212 7.17 -7.36 2.49
CA LEU A 212 7.82 -8.65 2.76
C LEU A 212 7.35 -9.75 1.81
N SER A 213 6.07 -9.74 1.41
CA SER A 213 5.50 -10.74 0.50
C SER A 213 6.15 -10.73 -0.88
N ARG A 214 6.68 -9.60 -1.35
CA ARG A 214 7.46 -9.53 -2.59
C ARG A 214 8.80 -10.25 -2.48
N TRP A 215 9.32 -10.38 -1.27
CA TRP A 215 10.58 -11.04 -0.97
C TRP A 215 10.36 -12.36 -0.24
N SER A 216 9.13 -12.91 -0.35
CA SER A 216 8.91 -14.30 -0.71
C SER A 216 9.98 -15.21 -0.17
N ASP A 217 10.80 -15.69 -1.10
CA ASP A 217 11.96 -16.57 -1.01
C ASP A 217 13.01 -16.24 0.06
N LYS A 218 13.13 -14.97 0.47
CA LYS A 218 14.13 -14.49 1.44
C LYS A 218 13.56 -14.30 2.86
N VAL A 219 12.25 -14.39 3.03
CA VAL A 219 11.56 -14.20 4.31
C VAL A 219 11.25 -15.56 4.93
N ASP A 220 11.44 -15.68 6.25
CA ASP A 220 10.95 -16.82 7.03
C ASP A 220 9.41 -16.78 7.04
N PRO A 221 8.70 -17.84 6.55
CA PRO A 221 7.25 -17.92 6.56
C PRO A 221 6.60 -17.58 7.91
N ALA A 222 7.25 -17.93 9.01
CA ALA A 222 6.74 -17.68 10.35
C ALA A 222 6.56 -16.18 10.65
N ILE A 223 7.29 -15.29 9.98
CA ILE A 223 7.09 -13.83 10.12
C ILE A 223 5.73 -13.44 9.56
N LEU A 224 5.41 -13.91 8.35
CA LEU A 224 4.15 -13.62 7.66
C LEU A 224 2.97 -14.25 8.40
N GLU A 225 3.11 -15.50 8.84
CA GLU A 225 2.07 -16.24 9.57
C GLU A 225 1.71 -15.57 10.90
N ARG A 226 2.70 -15.09 11.66
CA ARG A 226 2.44 -14.38 12.93
C ARG A 226 1.72 -13.06 12.70
N ALA A 227 2.08 -12.32 11.65
CA ALA A 227 1.39 -11.07 11.30
C ALA A 227 -0.04 -11.32 10.80
N LEU A 228 -0.27 -12.39 10.01
CA LEU A 228 -1.61 -12.84 9.63
C LEU A 228 -2.44 -13.26 10.85
N SER A 229 -1.82 -13.97 11.80
CA SER A 229 -2.46 -14.35 13.06
C SER A 229 -2.83 -13.13 13.91
N TRP A 230 -1.96 -12.13 13.97
CA TRP A 230 -2.24 -10.86 14.62
C TRP A 230 -3.43 -10.15 13.96
N LEU A 231 -3.46 -10.05 12.63
CA LEU A 231 -4.60 -9.49 11.89
C LEU A 231 -5.88 -10.26 12.18
N HIS A 232 -5.82 -11.59 12.27
CA HIS A 232 -6.98 -12.40 12.64
C HIS A 232 -7.54 -12.04 14.02
N LYS A 233 -6.65 -11.99 15.01
CA LYS A 233 -7.00 -11.80 16.41
C LYS A 233 -7.52 -10.39 16.70
N THR A 234 -7.05 -9.40 15.95
CA THR A 234 -7.33 -7.98 16.19
C THR A 234 -8.43 -7.41 15.28
N GLN A 235 -8.94 -8.20 14.34
CA GLN A 235 -10.09 -7.79 13.53
C GLN A 235 -11.30 -7.55 14.44
N LEU A 236 -11.89 -6.36 14.30
CA LEU A 236 -13.10 -5.97 15.00
C LEU A 236 -14.30 -6.81 14.54
N PRO A 237 -15.37 -6.95 15.34
CA PRO A 237 -16.60 -7.61 14.90
C PRO A 237 -17.21 -7.03 13.62
N SER A 238 -16.91 -5.77 13.31
CA SER A 238 -17.31 -5.11 12.05
C SER A 238 -16.54 -5.57 10.82
N GLY A 239 -15.43 -6.31 10.96
CA GLY A 239 -14.53 -6.69 9.86
C GLY A 239 -13.35 -5.73 9.63
N TYR A 240 -13.37 -4.55 10.27
CA TYR A 240 -12.25 -3.61 10.24
C TYR A 240 -11.18 -3.94 11.26
N TRP A 241 -10.12 -3.12 11.28
CA TRP A 241 -9.14 -3.09 12.35
C TRP A 241 -9.13 -1.74 13.05
N PRO A 242 -8.71 -1.67 14.33
CA PRO A 242 -8.53 -0.41 15.03
C PRO A 242 -7.48 0.45 14.31
N TYR A 243 -7.91 1.59 13.78
CA TYR A 243 -7.06 2.62 13.22
C TYR A 243 -7.82 3.95 13.17
N HIS A 244 -7.10 5.08 13.15
CA HIS A 244 -7.74 6.41 13.21
C HIS A 244 -8.70 6.67 12.03
N TYR A 245 -8.32 6.23 10.82
CA TYR A 245 -9.21 6.08 9.67
C TYR A 245 -9.42 4.60 9.40
N LEU A 246 -10.57 4.07 9.84
CA LEU A 246 -10.86 2.62 9.78
C LEU A 246 -10.73 2.06 8.36
N ASP A 247 -11.16 2.81 7.34
CA ASP A 247 -11.04 2.41 5.94
C ASP A 247 -9.59 2.33 5.48
N ASP A 248 -8.75 3.29 5.87
CA ASP A 248 -7.32 3.31 5.50
C ASP A 248 -6.56 2.11 6.09
N GLY A 249 -6.71 1.91 7.41
CA GLY A 249 -6.08 0.79 8.10
C GLY A 249 -6.58 -0.55 7.58
N ALA A 250 -7.89 -0.66 7.30
CA ALA A 250 -8.48 -1.89 6.77
C ALA A 250 -8.04 -2.19 5.33
N SER A 251 -7.93 -1.18 4.47
CA SER A 251 -7.45 -1.35 3.10
C SER A 251 -6.02 -1.90 3.08
N LEU A 252 -5.12 -1.31 3.86
CA LEU A 252 -3.71 -1.74 3.91
C LEU A 252 -3.56 -3.12 4.57
N ALA A 253 -4.30 -3.38 5.65
CA ALA A 253 -4.34 -4.70 6.27
C ALA A 253 -4.84 -5.78 5.30
N LEU A 254 -5.91 -5.50 4.53
CA LEU A 254 -6.45 -6.44 3.54
C LEU A 254 -5.43 -6.71 2.43
N ILE A 255 -4.83 -5.67 1.84
CA ILE A 255 -3.81 -5.81 0.80
C ILE A 255 -2.63 -6.65 1.30
N GLY A 256 -2.10 -6.30 2.47
CA GLY A 256 -0.98 -7.02 3.09
C GLY A 256 -1.32 -8.48 3.39
N ALA A 257 -2.49 -8.75 3.95
CA ALA A 257 -2.93 -10.10 4.26
C ALA A 257 -3.04 -10.97 3.01
N VAL A 258 -3.68 -10.47 1.95
CA VAL A 258 -3.82 -11.21 0.69
C VAL A 258 -2.46 -11.45 0.04
N ALA A 259 -1.58 -10.45 0.03
CA ALA A 259 -0.23 -10.60 -0.50
C ALA A 259 0.54 -11.70 0.25
N ALA A 260 0.46 -11.71 1.59
CA ALA A 260 1.14 -12.70 2.43
C ALA A 260 0.57 -14.11 2.23
N MET A 261 -0.75 -14.24 2.13
CA MET A 261 -1.40 -15.53 1.86
C MET A 261 -0.98 -16.09 0.49
N LYS A 262 -0.95 -15.25 -0.56
CA LYS A 262 -0.46 -15.65 -1.89
C LYS A 262 1.01 -16.07 -1.85
N ALA A 263 1.84 -15.30 -1.13
CA ALA A 263 3.27 -15.57 -0.98
C ALA A 263 3.57 -16.88 -0.23
N LEU A 264 2.75 -17.23 0.77
CA LEU A 264 2.85 -18.50 1.50
C LEU A 264 2.37 -19.67 0.63
N ALA A 265 1.22 -19.53 -0.04
CA ALA A 265 0.68 -20.57 -0.90
C ALA A 265 1.57 -20.91 -2.11
N ALA A 266 2.39 -19.97 -2.60
CA ALA A 266 3.33 -20.22 -3.68
C ALA A 266 4.58 -21.04 -3.26
N ARG A 267 4.74 -21.34 -1.97
CA ARG A 267 5.86 -22.12 -1.42
C ARG A 267 5.49 -23.59 -1.14
N ASP A 268 4.20 -23.90 -1.12
CA ASP A 268 3.64 -25.25 -0.96
C ASP A 268 3.54 -25.96 -2.32
#